data_AF-A0A5R9IPU5-F1
#
_entry.id   AF-A0A5R9IPU5-F1
#
_cell.length_a   1.000
_cell.length_b   1.000
_cell.length_c   1.000
_cell.angle_alpha   90.00
_cell.angle_beta   90.00
_cell.angle_gamma   90.00
#
_symmetry.space_group_name_H-M   'P 1'
#
loop_
_entity.id
_entity.type
_entity.pdbx_description
1 polymer ?
#
loop_
_entity_poly.entity_id
_entity_poly.type
_entity_poly.pdbx_seq_one_letter_code
_entity_poly.pdbx_strand_id
1 'polypeptide(L)'
;MRIEKISNLKRYSFNVFKSLMGQYGFTQQRSHFKFLFTSSSGLFLFDRGRIHKLLSGNFFGITQLPDERYLAVTYVQDGTKDERSLALTFKLAGNKAEAQKSFNFISAEGEVKVPVRVHQIICFNGKLWVTNTRQNIVWRCDLNGRIEKSFIYSQSFNYAPGCTSTDVVRKTARNSQDYHHFNSIHIDENFLYLLAHNSAGSDKSKNSFYLKLDHEFNVLERTDNVGKACHNLVPCEQGFYICDSANGQLVHPKLPNIQLGYFLRGLTLIDNHLIAGGTVSSSDPNLRGKGDSRLFFIPVGNAFPIMSLSLGRTGDLHDIVALK
;
A
#
# COMPACT_ATOMS: atom_id res chain seq x y z
N MET A 1 46.10 -5.74 -14.99
CA MET A 1 45.79 -5.99 -13.56
C MET A 1 45.88 -4.77 -12.62
N ARG A 2 46.82 -3.81 -12.79
CA ARG A 2 46.94 -2.64 -11.86
C ARG A 2 45.92 -1.51 -12.10
N ILE A 3 45.40 -1.38 -13.31
CA ILE A 3 44.48 -0.28 -13.71
C ILE A 3 43.03 -0.52 -13.22
N GLU A 4 42.54 -1.76 -13.25
CA GLU A 4 41.18 -2.11 -12.78
C GLU A 4 41.00 -1.88 -11.27
N LYS A 5 42.01 -2.20 -10.45
CA LYS A 5 41.94 -2.01 -8.99
C LYS A 5 41.79 -0.54 -8.60
N ILE A 6 42.40 0.38 -9.35
CA ILE A 6 42.28 1.82 -9.11
C ILE A 6 40.89 2.34 -9.49
N SER A 7 40.25 1.77 -10.52
CA SER A 7 38.89 2.14 -10.92
C SER A 7 37.83 1.72 -9.89
N ASN A 8 38.01 0.54 -9.27
CA ASN A 8 37.09 0.03 -8.25
C ASN A 8 37.22 0.80 -6.94
N LEU A 9 38.43 1.20 -6.54
CA LEU A 9 38.63 2.05 -5.37
C LEU A 9 37.99 3.43 -5.56
N LYS A 10 38.14 4.06 -6.74
CA LYS A 10 37.51 5.36 -7.04
C LYS A 10 35.98 5.29 -7.03
N ARG A 11 35.39 4.22 -7.61
CA ARG A 11 33.93 3.98 -7.54
C ARG A 11 33.46 3.77 -6.11
N TYR A 12 34.19 3.00 -5.31
CA TYR A 12 33.84 2.74 -3.92
C TYR A 12 33.90 4.03 -3.09
N SER A 13 34.99 4.82 -3.21
CA SER A 13 35.12 6.11 -2.52
C SER A 13 34.06 7.12 -2.95
N PHE A 14 33.68 7.15 -4.23
CA PHE A 14 32.62 8.03 -4.72
C PHE A 14 31.24 7.63 -4.18
N ASN A 15 30.95 6.33 -4.08
CA ASN A 15 29.70 5.82 -3.51
C ASN A 15 29.62 6.04 -1.98
N VAL A 16 30.74 5.88 -1.26
CA VAL A 16 30.81 6.19 0.18
C VAL A 16 30.64 7.68 0.41
N PHE A 17 31.30 8.54 -0.38
CA PHE A 17 31.14 9.99 -0.29
C PHE A 17 29.72 10.44 -0.64
N LYS A 18 29.10 9.89 -1.68
CA LYS A 18 27.69 10.14 -2.03
C LYS A 18 26.73 9.66 -0.94
N SER A 19 27.01 8.52 -0.31
CA SER A 19 26.23 8.01 0.83
C SER A 19 26.37 8.92 2.04
N LEU A 20 27.58 9.38 2.36
CA LEU A 20 27.83 10.33 3.46
C LEU A 20 27.15 11.66 3.19
N MET A 21 27.30 12.22 1.99
CA MET A 21 26.65 13.49 1.59
C MET A 21 25.12 13.37 1.56
N GLY A 22 24.59 12.19 1.20
CA GLY A 22 23.17 11.88 1.31
C GLY A 22 22.69 11.74 2.76
N GLN A 23 23.52 11.17 3.64
CA GLN A 23 23.23 10.99 5.06
C GLN A 23 23.28 12.33 5.84
N TYR A 24 24.09 13.29 5.38
CA TYR A 24 24.20 14.65 5.93
C TYR A 24 23.43 15.72 5.14
N GLY A 25 22.56 15.33 4.20
CA GLY A 25 21.62 16.25 3.53
C GLY A 25 22.22 17.21 2.49
N PHE A 26 23.50 17.09 2.14
CA PHE A 26 24.18 18.02 1.22
C PHE A 26 23.91 17.76 -0.27
N THR A 27 23.33 16.61 -0.63
CA THR A 27 22.80 16.35 -1.97
C THR A 27 21.35 15.88 -1.89
N GLN A 28 20.50 16.56 -1.13
CA GLN A 28 19.09 16.59 -1.49
C GLN A 28 18.98 17.48 -2.73
N GLN A 29 19.13 16.89 -3.92
CA GLN A 29 18.31 17.38 -5.03
C GLN A 29 16.90 17.45 -4.44
N ARG A 30 16.36 18.67 -4.27
CA ARG A 30 14.98 18.85 -3.83
C ARG A 30 14.14 18.12 -4.87
N SER A 31 13.76 16.88 -4.57
CA SER A 31 12.91 16.12 -5.47
C SER A 31 11.62 16.91 -5.62
N HIS A 32 11.04 16.99 -6.81
CA HIS A 32 9.79 17.74 -7.01
C HIS A 32 8.57 16.96 -6.48
N PHE A 33 8.77 15.70 -6.07
CA PHE A 33 7.70 14.81 -5.61
C PHE A 33 6.98 15.34 -4.37
N LYS A 34 5.67 15.15 -4.39
CA LYS A 34 4.78 15.40 -3.27
C LYS A 34 3.74 14.28 -3.18
N PHE A 35 3.69 13.61 -2.04
CA PHE A 35 2.79 12.46 -1.82
C PHE A 35 2.53 12.24 -0.34
N LEU A 36 1.44 11.54 -0.03
CA LEU A 36 1.19 11.02 1.30
C LEU A 36 1.59 9.55 1.36
N PHE A 37 2.03 9.09 2.53
CA PHE A 37 2.27 7.68 2.76
C PHE A 37 1.88 7.28 4.18
N THR A 38 1.44 6.04 4.32
CA THR A 38 0.98 5.46 5.58
C THR A 38 1.98 4.43 6.09
N SER A 39 2.07 4.32 7.41
CA SER A 39 2.92 3.33 8.07
C SER A 39 2.32 2.86 9.39
N SER A 40 2.99 1.88 10.01
CA SER A 40 2.68 1.44 11.37
C SER A 40 2.82 2.52 12.45
N SER A 41 3.56 3.60 12.20
CA SER A 41 3.82 4.66 13.19
C SER A 41 3.10 5.98 12.92
N GLY A 42 2.53 6.16 11.73
CA GLY A 42 1.76 7.35 11.39
C GLY A 42 1.37 7.47 9.93
N LEU A 43 0.71 8.59 9.66
CA LEU A 43 0.49 9.14 8.34
C LEU A 43 1.47 10.29 8.12
N PHE A 44 2.10 10.32 6.95
CA PHE A 44 3.17 11.25 6.63
C PHE A 44 2.94 11.94 5.30
N LEU A 45 3.40 13.19 5.20
CA LEU A 45 3.55 13.94 3.96
C LEU A 45 5.02 13.95 3.57
N PHE A 46 5.32 13.51 2.35
CA PHE A 46 6.55 13.82 1.68
C PHE A 46 6.34 15.06 0.82
N ASP A 47 7.12 16.10 1.04
CA ASP A 47 7.10 17.32 0.25
C ASP A 47 8.54 17.79 -0.01
N ARG A 48 8.96 17.70 -1.26
CA ARG A 48 10.25 18.22 -1.74
C ARG A 48 11.47 17.76 -0.95
N GLY A 49 11.55 16.46 -0.67
CA GLY A 49 12.65 15.86 0.09
C GLY A 49 12.49 15.94 1.61
N ARG A 50 11.42 16.57 2.11
CA ARG A 50 11.11 16.65 3.54
C ARG A 50 9.96 15.73 3.90
N ILE A 51 10.04 15.15 5.09
CA ILE A 51 9.00 14.29 5.63
C ILE A 51 8.36 14.99 6.83
N HIS A 52 7.04 15.11 6.80
CA HIS A 52 6.24 15.70 7.86
C HIS A 52 5.30 14.64 8.40
N LYS A 53 5.40 14.33 9.70
CA LYS A 53 4.42 13.47 10.36
C LYS A 53 3.13 14.26 10.55
N LEU A 54 2.05 13.80 9.93
CA LEU A 54 0.74 14.43 10.01
C LEU A 54 -0.07 13.90 11.19
N LEU A 55 -0.15 12.58 11.31
CA LEU A 55 -0.92 11.88 12.34
C LEU A 55 -0.10 10.72 12.90
N SER A 56 -0.30 10.40 14.19
CA SER A 56 0.27 9.22 14.84
C SER A 56 -0.73 8.07 14.85
N GLY A 57 -0.24 6.84 14.70
CA GLY A 57 -1.07 5.62 14.69
C GLY A 57 -0.68 4.68 13.55
N ASN A 58 -1.32 3.52 13.47
CA ASN A 58 -1.04 2.52 12.43
C ASN A 58 -2.00 2.73 11.27
N PHE A 59 -1.61 3.52 10.28
CA PHE A 59 -2.44 3.85 9.12
C PHE A 59 -2.20 2.86 7.99
N PHE A 60 -3.24 2.48 7.25
CA PHE A 60 -3.12 1.60 6.10
C PHE A 60 -3.56 2.30 4.80
N GLY A 61 -4.85 2.41 4.51
CA GLY A 61 -5.34 3.06 3.29
C GLY A 61 -5.48 4.58 3.41
N ILE A 62 -5.18 5.30 2.33
CA ILE A 62 -5.45 6.74 2.18
C ILE A 62 -5.90 7.12 0.75
N THR A 63 -6.86 8.02 0.64
CA THR A 63 -7.24 8.64 -0.64
C THR A 63 -7.59 10.12 -0.48
N GLN A 64 -7.43 10.89 -1.54
CA GLN A 64 -8.00 12.24 -1.64
C GLN A 64 -9.47 12.15 -2.04
N LEU A 65 -10.31 13.04 -1.50
CA LEU A 65 -11.71 13.24 -1.83
C LEU A 65 -11.88 14.44 -2.77
N PRO A 66 -13.02 14.58 -3.48
CA PRO A 66 -13.22 15.67 -4.45
C PRO A 66 -13.22 17.08 -3.84
N ASP A 67 -13.50 17.20 -2.55
CA ASP A 67 -13.57 18.48 -1.81
C ASP A 67 -12.26 18.81 -1.07
N GLU A 68 -11.13 18.31 -1.60
CA GLU A 68 -9.77 18.48 -1.10
C GLU A 68 -9.51 17.91 0.30
N ARG A 69 -10.51 17.23 0.89
CA ARG A 69 -10.26 16.40 2.06
C ARG A 69 -9.53 15.13 1.68
N TYR A 70 -8.95 14.49 2.67
CA TYR A 70 -8.37 13.16 2.58
C TYR A 70 -9.13 12.24 3.52
N LEU A 71 -9.33 11.00 3.10
CA LEU A 71 -9.86 9.92 3.91
C LEU A 71 -8.74 8.94 4.20
N ALA A 72 -8.49 8.65 5.47
CA ALA A 72 -7.48 7.68 5.89
C ALA A 72 -8.09 6.67 6.86
N VAL A 73 -7.60 5.43 6.79
CA VAL A 73 -8.00 4.35 7.69
C VAL A 73 -6.83 4.01 8.61
N THR A 74 -7.07 4.15 9.92
CA THR A 74 -6.17 3.71 10.97
C THR A 74 -6.65 2.40 11.56
N TYR A 75 -5.71 1.64 12.09
CA TYR A 75 -5.92 0.36 12.72
C TYR A 75 -5.47 0.42 14.17
N VAL A 76 -6.39 0.12 15.07
CA VAL A 76 -6.13 0.11 16.51
C VAL A 76 -5.92 -1.34 16.94
N GLN A 77 -4.73 -1.60 17.48
CA GLN A 77 -4.39 -2.83 18.17
C GLN A 77 -4.20 -2.49 19.65
N ASP A 78 -5.24 -2.62 20.44
CA ASP A 78 -5.28 -2.24 21.87
C ASP A 78 -4.78 -3.36 22.80
N GLY A 79 -4.00 -4.32 22.28
CA GLY A 79 -3.54 -5.47 23.04
C GLY A 79 -4.64 -6.50 23.35
N THR A 80 -5.90 -6.22 23.00
CA THR A 80 -7.00 -7.18 23.06
C THR A 80 -7.18 -7.89 21.71
N LYS A 81 -8.09 -8.88 21.65
CA LYS A 81 -8.46 -9.57 20.40
C LYS A 81 -9.39 -8.73 19.52
N ASP A 82 -9.81 -7.54 19.97
CA ASP A 82 -10.69 -6.62 19.26
C ASP A 82 -9.88 -5.64 18.42
N GLU A 83 -9.36 -6.15 17.31
CA GLU A 83 -8.67 -5.34 16.32
C GLU A 83 -9.69 -4.54 15.49
N ARG A 84 -9.72 -3.20 15.62
CA ARG A 84 -10.71 -2.34 14.95
C ARG A 84 -10.04 -1.36 13.99
N SER A 85 -10.66 -1.12 12.84
CA SER A 85 -10.26 -0.01 11.97
C SER A 85 -11.14 1.21 12.26
N LEU A 86 -10.53 2.40 12.29
CA LEU A 86 -11.23 3.67 12.34
C LEU A 86 -10.93 4.43 11.06
N ALA A 87 -11.94 5.03 10.47
CA ALA A 87 -11.76 5.93 9.33
C ALA A 87 -11.98 7.37 9.78
N LEU A 88 -11.19 8.27 9.22
CA LEU A 88 -11.30 9.70 9.47
C LEU A 88 -11.04 10.49 8.20
N THR A 89 -11.68 11.64 8.11
CA THR A 89 -11.35 12.65 7.10
C THR A 89 -10.56 13.79 7.72
N PHE A 90 -9.70 14.43 6.94
CA PHE A 90 -8.93 15.62 7.34
C PHE A 90 -8.64 16.51 6.13
N LYS A 91 -8.19 17.74 6.36
CA LYS A 91 -7.63 18.63 5.33
C LYS A 91 -6.15 18.85 5.57
N LEU A 92 -5.40 19.10 4.51
CA LEU A 92 -4.02 19.56 4.60
C LEU A 92 -3.97 21.08 4.71
N ALA A 93 -3.38 21.59 5.79
CA ALA A 93 -3.05 23.00 5.97
C ALA A 93 -1.52 23.14 6.00
N GLY A 94 -0.91 23.39 4.84
CA GLY A 94 0.54 23.33 4.68
C GLY A 94 1.07 21.91 4.93
N ASN A 95 1.85 21.75 6.01
CA ASN A 95 2.46 20.48 6.41
C ASN A 95 1.79 19.82 7.63
N LYS A 96 0.52 20.18 7.90
CA LYS A 96 -0.28 19.65 9.02
C LYS A 96 -1.61 19.10 8.53
N ALA A 97 -2.16 18.15 9.29
CA ALA A 97 -3.52 17.66 9.14
C ALA A 97 -4.47 18.40 10.10
N GLU A 98 -5.50 19.02 9.56
CA GLU A 98 -6.51 19.79 10.29
C GLU A 98 -7.93 19.28 10.01
N ALA A 99 -8.92 19.81 10.74
CA ALA A 99 -10.34 19.51 10.57
C ALA A 99 -10.66 18.01 10.57
N GLN A 100 -10.01 17.26 11.47
CA GLN A 100 -10.18 15.81 11.59
C GLN A 100 -11.62 15.49 12.01
N LYS A 101 -12.29 14.61 11.26
CA LYS A 101 -13.65 14.14 11.54
C LYS A 101 -13.74 12.64 11.34
N SER A 102 -14.41 11.93 12.25
CA SER A 102 -14.69 10.50 12.06
C SER A 102 -15.49 10.25 10.79
N PHE A 103 -15.21 9.13 10.14
CA PHE A 103 -15.89 8.66 8.94
C PHE A 103 -16.39 7.23 9.19
N ASN A 104 -17.65 6.95 8.84
CA ASN A 104 -18.26 5.65 9.05
C ASN A 104 -18.64 5.04 7.70
N PHE A 105 -18.41 3.74 7.56
CA PHE A 105 -19.02 2.98 6.47
C PHE A 105 -20.38 2.47 6.96
N ILE A 106 -21.40 2.56 6.12
CA ILE A 106 -22.79 2.31 6.51
C ILE A 106 -23.39 1.31 5.52
N SER A 107 -24.04 0.25 5.98
CA SER A 107 -24.71 -0.70 5.08
C SER A 107 -25.98 -0.12 4.46
N ALA A 108 -26.60 -0.86 3.54
CA ALA A 108 -27.84 -0.45 2.91
C ALA A 108 -28.98 -0.24 3.94
N GLU A 109 -28.94 -0.97 5.06
CA GLU A 109 -29.90 -0.95 6.17
C GLU A 109 -29.60 0.14 7.22
N GLY A 110 -28.52 0.91 7.05
CA GLY A 110 -28.15 2.00 7.97
C GLY A 110 -27.23 1.57 9.12
N GLU A 111 -26.71 0.34 9.12
CA GLU A 111 -25.79 -0.13 10.16
C GLU A 111 -24.36 0.35 9.91
N VAL A 112 -23.67 0.81 10.95
CA VAL A 112 -22.23 1.10 10.87
C VAL A 112 -21.46 -0.21 10.68
N LYS A 113 -20.72 -0.31 9.57
CA LYS A 113 -19.80 -1.40 9.27
C LYS A 113 -18.36 -0.95 9.53
N VAL A 114 -17.64 -1.74 10.30
CA VAL A 114 -16.23 -1.50 10.60
C VAL A 114 -15.39 -2.39 9.69
N PRO A 115 -14.61 -1.83 8.74
CA PRO A 115 -13.76 -2.66 7.91
C PRO A 115 -12.65 -3.29 8.74
N VAL A 116 -12.18 -4.47 8.34
CA VAL A 116 -11.10 -5.16 9.04
C VAL A 116 -9.85 -5.10 8.18
N ARG A 117 -8.96 -4.17 8.55
CA ARG A 117 -7.67 -3.91 7.90
C ARG A 117 -7.82 -3.53 6.42
N VAL A 118 -7.96 -2.23 6.16
CA VAL A 118 -8.07 -1.68 4.80
C VAL A 118 -6.69 -1.39 4.25
N HIS A 119 -6.14 -2.25 3.38
CA HIS A 119 -4.84 -2.00 2.78
C HIS A 119 -4.84 -0.83 1.79
N GLN A 120 -5.89 -0.69 0.98
CA GLN A 120 -6.03 0.42 0.05
C GLN A 120 -7.47 0.94 -0.01
N ILE A 121 -7.59 2.25 -0.21
CA ILE A 121 -8.84 2.93 -0.52
C ILE A 121 -8.59 3.88 -1.69
N ILE A 122 -9.52 3.95 -2.64
CA ILE A 122 -9.45 4.86 -3.79
C ILE A 122 -10.76 5.61 -3.92
N CYS A 123 -10.67 6.92 -4.16
CA CYS A 123 -11.80 7.73 -4.61
C CYS A 123 -11.75 7.87 -6.14
N PHE A 124 -12.78 7.37 -6.83
CA PHE A 124 -12.89 7.44 -8.29
C PHE A 124 -14.34 7.66 -8.69
N ASN A 125 -14.59 8.60 -9.62
CA ASN A 125 -15.91 8.97 -10.12
C ASN A 125 -16.96 9.20 -9.00
N GLY A 126 -16.57 9.92 -7.94
CA GLY A 126 -17.45 10.22 -6.81
C GLY A 126 -17.83 9.01 -5.96
N LYS A 127 -17.06 7.92 -6.04
CA LYS A 127 -17.25 6.70 -5.24
C LYS A 127 -15.96 6.33 -4.51
N LEU A 128 -16.13 5.69 -3.36
CA LEU A 128 -15.04 5.09 -2.59
C LEU A 128 -14.97 3.59 -2.87
N TRP A 129 -13.78 3.10 -3.12
CA TRP A 129 -13.49 1.69 -3.35
C TRP A 129 -12.53 1.22 -2.27
N VAL A 130 -12.97 0.24 -1.47
CA VAL A 130 -12.32 -0.11 -0.20
C VAL A 130 -11.96 -1.58 -0.20
N THR A 131 -10.67 -1.91 -0.08
CA THR A 131 -10.28 -3.30 0.17
C THR A 131 -10.54 -3.65 1.62
N ASN A 132 -11.61 -4.38 1.92
CA ASN A 132 -11.78 -4.96 3.25
C ASN A 132 -11.00 -6.28 3.33
N THR A 133 -9.67 -6.12 3.37
CA THR A 133 -8.71 -7.15 3.03
C THR A 133 -8.87 -8.41 3.87
N ARG A 134 -9.04 -8.27 5.20
CA ARG A 134 -9.18 -9.46 6.04
C ARG A 134 -10.51 -10.15 5.85
N GLN A 135 -11.59 -9.43 5.56
CA GLN A 135 -12.89 -10.03 5.31
C GLN A 135 -13.03 -10.62 3.89
N ASN A 136 -12.03 -10.45 3.03
CA ASN A 136 -12.02 -10.93 1.64
C ASN A 136 -13.14 -10.30 0.78
N ILE A 137 -13.44 -9.03 1.05
CA ILE A 137 -14.51 -8.27 0.37
C ILE A 137 -13.92 -6.96 -0.16
N VAL A 138 -14.41 -6.49 -1.30
CA VAL A 138 -14.19 -5.11 -1.76
C VAL A 138 -15.52 -4.37 -1.74
N TRP A 139 -15.56 -3.20 -1.10
CA TRP A 139 -16.76 -2.36 -1.06
C TRP A 139 -16.68 -1.24 -2.09
N ARG A 140 -17.81 -0.95 -2.73
CA ARG A 140 -18.07 0.31 -3.43
C ARG A 140 -19.06 1.12 -2.61
N CYS A 141 -18.66 2.31 -2.21
CA CYS A 141 -19.44 3.22 -1.38
C CYS A 141 -19.63 4.57 -2.06
N ASP A 142 -20.65 5.31 -1.65
CA ASP A 142 -20.72 6.75 -1.92
C ASP A 142 -19.69 7.53 -1.06
N LEU A 143 -19.58 8.84 -1.27
CA LEU A 143 -18.67 9.71 -0.52
C LEU A 143 -19.08 9.93 0.95
N ASN A 144 -20.29 9.54 1.33
CA ASN A 144 -20.78 9.59 2.71
C ASN A 144 -20.55 8.27 3.45
N GLY A 145 -19.99 7.26 2.77
CA GLY A 145 -19.66 5.96 3.33
C GLY A 145 -20.76 4.91 3.20
N ARG A 146 -21.89 5.21 2.54
CA ARG A 146 -22.94 4.21 2.30
C ARG A 146 -22.43 3.17 1.30
N ILE A 147 -22.41 1.91 1.72
CA ILE A 147 -22.03 0.76 0.90
C ILE A 147 -23.16 0.49 -0.09
N GLU A 148 -22.86 0.65 -1.37
CA GLU A 148 -23.79 0.44 -2.48
C GLU A 148 -23.68 -0.97 -3.05
N LYS A 149 -22.45 -1.50 -3.09
CA LYS A 149 -22.17 -2.82 -3.65
C LYS A 149 -20.95 -3.44 -2.97
N SER A 150 -20.95 -4.76 -2.89
CA SER A 150 -19.82 -5.56 -2.40
C SER A 150 -19.40 -6.57 -3.45
N PHE A 151 -18.10 -6.74 -3.63
CA PHE A 151 -17.53 -7.81 -4.42
C PHE A 151 -16.95 -8.89 -3.52
N ILE A 152 -17.33 -10.11 -3.83
CA ILE A 152 -16.83 -11.34 -3.24
C ILE A 152 -16.50 -12.25 -4.42
N TYR A 153 -15.26 -12.74 -4.50
CA TYR A 153 -14.81 -13.42 -5.71
C TYR A 153 -15.42 -14.81 -5.89
N SER A 154 -15.37 -15.67 -4.87
CA SER A 154 -15.88 -17.04 -4.97
C SER A 154 -16.86 -17.38 -3.86
N GLN A 155 -16.46 -17.19 -2.59
CA GLN A 155 -17.28 -17.57 -1.44
C GLN A 155 -17.46 -16.42 -0.45
N SER A 156 -18.71 -16.19 -0.03
CA SER A 156 -19.02 -15.33 1.11
C SER A 156 -18.73 -16.04 2.42
N PHE A 157 -18.12 -15.35 3.36
CA PHE A 157 -17.89 -15.87 4.71
C PHE A 157 -18.93 -15.32 5.68
N ASN A 158 -19.55 -16.21 6.46
CA ASN A 158 -20.48 -15.82 7.50
C ASN A 158 -19.69 -15.29 8.70
N TYR A 159 -19.57 -13.97 8.79
CA TYR A 159 -19.09 -13.29 9.98
C TYR A 159 -20.28 -13.02 10.90
N ALA A 160 -20.15 -13.32 12.20
CA ALA A 160 -21.17 -12.91 13.15
C ALA A 160 -21.39 -11.39 13.09
N PRO A 161 -22.63 -10.88 13.23
CA PRO A 161 -22.89 -9.45 13.26
C PRO A 161 -22.00 -8.71 14.26
N GLY A 162 -21.43 -7.57 13.86
CA GLY A 162 -20.51 -6.80 14.70
C GLY A 162 -19.12 -7.44 14.93
N CYS A 163 -18.82 -8.59 14.31
CA CYS A 163 -17.54 -9.24 14.47
C CYS A 163 -16.43 -8.47 13.75
N THR A 164 -15.73 -7.62 14.52
CA THR A 164 -14.52 -6.92 14.11
C THR A 164 -13.25 -7.68 14.51
N SER A 165 -13.38 -8.68 15.39
CA SER A 165 -12.26 -9.49 15.83
C SER A 165 -11.65 -10.22 14.64
N THR A 166 -10.43 -9.79 14.33
CA THR A 166 -9.63 -10.42 13.28
C THR A 166 -9.42 -11.89 13.53
N ASP A 167 -9.40 -12.36 14.78
CA ASP A 167 -9.19 -13.78 15.06
C ASP A 167 -10.34 -14.63 14.56
N VAL A 168 -11.58 -14.14 14.65
CA VAL A 168 -12.75 -14.82 14.08
C VAL A 168 -12.66 -14.77 12.56
N VAL A 169 -12.36 -13.61 11.98
CA VAL A 169 -12.18 -13.47 10.53
C VAL A 169 -11.07 -14.40 10.00
N ARG A 170 -9.95 -14.52 10.73
CA ARG A 170 -8.85 -15.43 10.41
C ARG A 170 -9.28 -16.89 10.52
N LYS A 171 -9.97 -17.28 11.59
CA LYS A 171 -10.40 -18.68 11.79
C LYS A 171 -11.40 -19.13 10.71
N THR A 172 -12.31 -18.25 10.31
CA THR A 172 -13.33 -18.55 9.31
C THR A 172 -12.77 -18.46 7.89
N ALA A 173 -12.26 -17.29 7.49
CA ALA A 173 -11.92 -17.03 6.09
C ALA A 173 -10.54 -17.56 5.72
N ARG A 174 -9.50 -17.28 6.53
CA ARG A 174 -8.09 -17.55 6.16
C ARG A 174 -7.77 -19.04 6.00
N ASN A 175 -8.56 -19.91 6.62
CA ASN A 175 -8.42 -21.36 6.48
C ASN A 175 -9.10 -21.90 5.21
N SER A 176 -9.98 -21.13 4.57
CA SER A 176 -10.61 -21.50 3.31
C SER A 176 -9.62 -21.41 2.14
N GLN A 177 -9.81 -22.28 1.15
CA GLN A 177 -9.06 -22.22 -0.11
C GLN A 177 -9.44 -20.99 -0.97
N ASP A 178 -10.61 -20.39 -0.68
CA ASP A 178 -11.19 -19.21 -1.33
C ASP A 178 -10.77 -17.88 -0.70
N TYR A 179 -9.76 -17.91 0.18
CA TYR A 179 -9.21 -16.71 0.79
C TYR A 179 -8.13 -16.07 -0.10
N HIS A 180 -8.45 -14.89 -0.64
CA HIS A 180 -7.62 -14.22 -1.65
C HIS A 180 -6.92 -12.95 -1.15
N HIS A 181 -7.35 -12.38 -0.01
CA HIS A 181 -6.69 -11.26 0.67
C HIS A 181 -6.41 -10.08 -0.30
N PHE A 182 -7.49 -9.43 -0.76
CA PHE A 182 -7.40 -8.30 -1.69
C PHE A 182 -6.65 -7.12 -1.05
N ASN A 183 -5.48 -6.81 -1.60
CA ASN A 183 -4.57 -5.81 -1.03
C ASN A 183 -4.64 -4.47 -1.74
N SER A 184 -4.85 -4.49 -3.04
CA SER A 184 -4.68 -3.30 -3.87
C SER A 184 -5.71 -3.23 -4.98
N ILE A 185 -6.06 -1.99 -5.29
CA ILE A 185 -7.03 -1.56 -6.28
C ILE A 185 -6.31 -0.60 -7.21
N HIS A 186 -6.56 -0.72 -8.51
CA HIS A 186 -6.35 0.37 -9.46
C HIS A 186 -7.63 0.56 -10.27
N ILE A 187 -7.98 1.79 -10.61
CA ILE A 187 -9.18 2.11 -11.36
C ILE A 187 -8.84 3.16 -12.41
N ASP A 188 -9.31 2.94 -13.63
CA ASP A 188 -9.31 3.90 -14.72
C ASP A 188 -10.75 4.10 -15.24
N GLU A 189 -10.93 4.79 -16.37
CA GLU A 189 -12.26 5.07 -16.93
C GLU A 189 -13.03 3.83 -17.39
N ASN A 190 -12.32 2.75 -17.69
CA ASN A 190 -12.87 1.54 -18.30
C ASN A 190 -12.93 0.38 -17.31
N PHE A 191 -11.90 0.25 -16.47
CA PHE A 191 -11.68 -0.98 -15.72
C PHE A 191 -11.24 -0.73 -14.27
N LEU A 192 -11.57 -1.73 -13.47
CA LEU A 192 -11.09 -1.95 -12.12
C LEU A 192 -10.10 -3.12 -12.14
N TYR A 193 -8.97 -2.97 -11.46
CA TYR A 193 -7.98 -4.01 -11.25
C TYR A 193 -7.83 -4.32 -9.76
N LEU A 194 -7.97 -5.59 -9.39
CA LEU A 194 -7.90 -6.05 -8.00
C LEU A 194 -6.76 -7.06 -7.81
N LEU A 195 -5.79 -6.76 -6.96
CA LEU A 195 -4.68 -7.66 -6.63
C LEU A 195 -4.98 -8.48 -5.36
N ALA A 196 -4.85 -9.80 -5.49
CA ALA A 196 -5.04 -10.79 -4.45
C ALA A 196 -3.70 -11.36 -3.94
N HIS A 197 -3.48 -11.30 -2.63
CA HIS A 197 -2.36 -11.94 -1.94
C HIS A 197 -2.75 -13.34 -1.43
N ASN A 198 -2.58 -14.35 -2.26
CA ASN A 198 -3.03 -15.70 -1.91
C ASN A 198 -2.14 -16.45 -0.91
N SER A 199 -0.87 -16.06 -0.73
CA SER A 199 -0.03 -16.61 0.34
C SER A 199 -0.47 -16.16 1.74
N ALA A 200 -1.54 -15.37 1.89
CA ALA A 200 -2.14 -15.08 3.18
C ALA A 200 -3.03 -16.23 3.70
N GLY A 201 -3.57 -17.09 2.82
CA GLY A 201 -4.44 -18.22 3.18
C GLY A 201 -3.75 -19.39 3.88
N SER A 202 -4.42 -20.54 3.94
CA SER A 202 -3.90 -21.80 4.48
C SER A 202 -2.73 -22.34 3.65
N ASP A 203 -2.84 -22.24 2.33
CA ASP A 203 -1.79 -22.62 1.40
C ASP A 203 -0.84 -21.44 1.10
N LYS A 204 0.35 -21.50 1.71
CA LYS A 204 1.42 -20.49 1.56
C LYS A 204 2.18 -20.58 0.23
N SER A 205 1.96 -21.62 -0.55
CA SER A 205 2.62 -21.82 -1.84
C SER A 205 1.96 -21.04 -2.98
N LYS A 206 0.69 -20.66 -2.83
CA LYS A 206 -0.08 -19.96 -3.88
C LYS A 206 0.54 -18.60 -4.21
N ASN A 207 0.80 -18.40 -5.50
CA ASN A 207 1.16 -17.10 -6.04
C ASN A 207 -0.03 -16.14 -6.03
N SER A 208 0.29 -14.86 -6.08
CA SER A 208 -0.69 -13.79 -6.23
C SER A 208 -1.25 -13.79 -7.65
N PHE A 209 -2.44 -13.22 -7.81
CA PHE A 209 -3.04 -12.90 -9.11
C PHE A 209 -3.67 -11.52 -9.04
N TYR A 210 -3.98 -10.93 -10.18
CA TYR A 210 -4.93 -9.82 -10.24
C TYR A 210 -6.10 -10.14 -11.17
N LEU A 211 -7.23 -9.51 -10.88
CA LEU A 211 -8.43 -9.56 -11.70
C LEU A 211 -8.59 -8.24 -12.43
N LYS A 212 -9.06 -8.30 -13.67
CA LYS A 212 -9.62 -7.16 -14.40
C LYS A 212 -11.14 -7.27 -14.36
N LEU A 213 -11.80 -6.21 -13.94
CA LEU A 213 -13.25 -6.13 -13.82
C LEU A 213 -13.77 -4.88 -14.50
N ASP A 214 -15.05 -4.88 -14.85
CA ASP A 214 -15.76 -3.63 -15.08
C ASP A 214 -16.10 -2.94 -13.75
N HIS A 215 -16.66 -1.73 -13.83
CA HIS A 215 -17.08 -0.98 -12.64
C HIS A 215 -18.29 -1.58 -11.93
N GLU A 216 -18.95 -2.59 -12.51
CA GLU A 216 -20.03 -3.34 -11.88
C GLU A 216 -19.54 -4.64 -11.23
N PHE A 217 -18.22 -4.80 -11.06
CA PHE A 217 -17.59 -5.98 -10.49
C PHE A 217 -17.79 -7.28 -11.29
N ASN A 218 -18.12 -7.19 -12.58
CA ASN A 218 -18.08 -8.36 -13.44
C ASN A 218 -16.61 -8.68 -13.76
N VAL A 219 -16.20 -9.92 -13.50
CA VAL A 219 -14.82 -10.36 -13.79
C VAL A 219 -14.68 -10.57 -15.29
N LEU A 220 -13.77 -9.81 -15.91
CA LEU A 220 -13.50 -9.87 -17.34
C LEU A 220 -12.29 -10.74 -17.65
N GLU A 221 -11.25 -10.65 -16.82
CA GLU A 221 -9.99 -11.36 -17.02
C GLU A 221 -9.32 -11.65 -15.67
N ARG A 222 -8.48 -12.68 -15.64
CA ARG A 222 -7.60 -13.01 -14.52
C ARG A 222 -6.18 -13.24 -15.03
N THR A 223 -5.22 -12.63 -14.36
CA THR A 223 -3.79 -12.84 -14.62
C THR A 223 -3.14 -13.51 -13.41
N ASP A 224 -2.74 -14.77 -13.58
CA ASP A 224 -2.12 -15.59 -12.55
C ASP A 224 -0.60 -15.41 -12.45
N ASN A 225 -0.02 -15.89 -11.35
CA ASN A 225 1.42 -16.01 -11.14
C ASN A 225 2.19 -14.68 -11.24
N VAL A 226 1.59 -13.59 -10.75
CA VAL A 226 2.18 -12.24 -10.83
C VAL A 226 3.20 -11.93 -9.73
N GLY A 227 3.65 -12.95 -9.00
CA GLY A 227 4.59 -12.84 -7.89
C GLY A 227 4.07 -13.42 -6.57
N LYS A 228 4.89 -13.37 -5.53
CA LYS A 228 4.59 -13.97 -4.22
C LYS A 228 4.31 -12.92 -3.15
N ALA A 229 3.23 -13.10 -2.40
CA ALA A 229 2.78 -12.12 -1.40
C ALA A 229 2.70 -10.69 -1.93
N CYS A 230 1.96 -10.46 -3.02
CA CYS A 230 1.92 -9.16 -3.67
C CYS A 230 1.04 -8.15 -2.91
N HIS A 231 1.51 -6.92 -2.71
CA HIS A 231 0.80 -5.94 -1.87
C HIS A 231 0.25 -4.71 -2.59
N ASN A 232 0.88 -4.26 -3.67
CA ASN A 232 0.40 -3.11 -4.44
C ASN A 232 0.62 -3.37 -5.92
N LEU A 233 -0.26 -2.80 -6.74
CA LEU A 233 -0.08 -2.68 -8.18
C LEU A 233 -0.15 -1.19 -8.57
N VAL A 234 0.65 -0.77 -9.54
CA VAL A 234 0.55 0.56 -10.12
C VAL A 234 0.62 0.47 -11.65
N PRO A 235 -0.26 1.15 -12.38
CA PRO A 235 -0.18 1.16 -13.84
C PRO A 235 1.06 1.91 -14.32
N CYS A 236 1.57 1.49 -15.45
CA CYS A 236 2.45 2.24 -16.33
C CYS A 236 2.06 1.92 -17.78
N GLU A 237 2.68 2.59 -18.75
CA GLU A 237 2.30 2.46 -20.18
C GLU A 237 2.35 1.00 -20.69
N GLN A 238 3.28 0.18 -20.19
CA GLN A 238 3.48 -1.20 -20.65
C GLN A 238 2.79 -2.27 -19.78
N GLY A 239 2.00 -1.88 -18.77
CA GLY A 239 1.32 -2.81 -17.86
C GLY A 239 1.40 -2.37 -16.39
N PHE A 240 1.58 -3.33 -15.48
CA PHE A 240 1.61 -3.07 -14.05
C PHE A 240 2.95 -3.43 -13.43
N TYR A 241 3.50 -2.50 -12.63
CA TYR A 241 4.49 -2.87 -11.62
C TYR A 241 3.79 -3.36 -10.37
N ILE A 242 4.29 -4.47 -9.80
CA ILE A 242 3.69 -5.13 -8.65
C ILE A 242 4.74 -5.31 -7.56
N CYS A 243 4.37 -4.97 -6.32
CA CYS A 243 5.21 -5.21 -5.14
C CYS A 243 5.19 -6.69 -4.74
N ASP A 244 6.19 -7.48 -5.15
CA ASP A 244 6.43 -8.84 -4.68
C ASP A 244 7.24 -8.79 -3.36
N SER A 245 6.51 -8.78 -2.25
CA SER A 245 7.12 -8.58 -0.93
C SER A 245 7.86 -9.79 -0.41
N ALA A 246 7.49 -11.01 -0.84
CA ALA A 246 8.15 -12.22 -0.38
C ALA A 246 9.55 -12.36 -0.99
N ASN A 247 9.71 -11.93 -2.25
CA ASN A 247 11.00 -11.93 -2.94
C ASN A 247 11.72 -10.57 -2.83
N GLY A 248 11.06 -9.56 -2.26
CA GLY A 248 11.62 -8.23 -2.01
C GLY A 248 11.97 -7.47 -3.28
N GLN A 249 11.12 -7.56 -4.29
CA GLN A 249 11.34 -6.97 -5.62
C GLN A 249 10.06 -6.34 -6.17
N LEU A 250 10.23 -5.38 -7.08
CA LEU A 250 9.15 -4.97 -7.98
C LEU A 250 9.20 -5.85 -9.21
N VAL A 251 8.06 -6.39 -9.63
CA VAL A 251 7.95 -7.23 -10.83
C VAL A 251 7.12 -6.56 -11.91
N HIS A 252 7.52 -6.75 -13.16
CA HIS A 252 6.80 -6.31 -14.34
C HIS A 252 6.95 -7.34 -15.47
N PRO A 253 5.90 -7.67 -16.24
CA PRO A 253 5.97 -8.73 -17.25
C PRO A 253 6.88 -8.40 -18.44
N LYS A 254 7.04 -7.11 -18.77
CA LYS A 254 7.78 -6.63 -19.96
C LYS A 254 8.97 -5.72 -19.67
N LEU A 255 9.12 -5.29 -18.42
CA LEU A 255 10.14 -4.32 -18.01
C LEU A 255 11.03 -5.00 -16.97
N PRO A 256 12.24 -4.47 -16.70
CA PRO A 256 13.12 -5.08 -15.72
C PRO A 256 12.46 -5.21 -14.34
N ASN A 257 12.61 -6.39 -13.74
CA ASN A 257 12.35 -6.57 -12.31
C ASN A 257 13.41 -5.81 -11.51
N ILE A 258 13.02 -5.25 -10.36
CA ILE A 258 13.87 -4.40 -9.53
C ILE A 258 14.03 -5.05 -8.16
N GLN A 259 15.21 -5.62 -7.89
CA GLN A 259 15.52 -6.21 -6.60
C GLN A 259 15.83 -5.11 -5.58
N LEU A 260 15.04 -5.04 -4.51
CA LEU A 260 15.22 -4.04 -3.44
C LEU A 260 15.68 -4.68 -2.13
N GLY A 261 15.30 -5.94 -1.85
CA GLY A 261 15.69 -6.66 -0.64
C GLY A 261 14.91 -6.25 0.62
N TYR A 262 13.74 -5.64 0.45
CA TYR A 262 12.85 -5.21 1.54
C TYR A 262 11.48 -5.86 1.39
N PHE A 263 10.73 -5.93 2.47
CA PHE A 263 9.31 -6.26 2.43
C PHE A 263 8.54 -5.07 1.84
N LEU A 264 8.14 -5.20 0.57
CA LEU A 264 7.59 -4.09 -0.22
C LEU A 264 6.09 -3.91 -0.05
N ARG A 265 5.70 -2.66 0.18
CA ARG A 265 4.31 -2.17 0.33
C ARG A 265 4.29 -0.67 0.11
N GLY A 266 3.17 -0.15 -0.37
CA GLY A 266 3.05 1.21 -0.83
C GLY A 266 3.79 1.39 -2.15
N LEU A 267 3.05 1.69 -3.21
CA LEU A 267 3.62 1.90 -4.54
C LEU A 267 2.76 2.93 -5.27
N THR A 268 3.40 3.95 -5.82
CA THR A 268 2.74 4.93 -6.69
C THR A 268 3.66 5.34 -7.83
N LEU A 269 3.09 5.99 -8.85
CA LEU A 269 3.80 6.51 -10.01
C LEU A 269 3.60 8.02 -10.05
N ILE A 270 4.70 8.78 -10.03
CA ILE A 270 4.68 10.26 -10.08
C ILE A 270 5.76 10.69 -11.07
N ASP A 271 5.39 11.50 -12.05
CA ASP A 271 6.33 12.07 -13.04
C ASP A 271 7.28 11.01 -13.65
N ASN A 272 6.72 9.88 -14.06
CA ASN A 272 7.44 8.72 -14.61
C ASN A 272 8.46 8.07 -13.64
N HIS A 273 8.26 8.23 -12.34
CA HIS A 273 9.02 7.57 -11.29
C HIS A 273 8.12 6.73 -10.40
N LEU A 274 8.47 5.45 -10.25
CA LEU A 274 7.94 4.59 -9.22
C LEU A 274 8.48 5.05 -7.86
N ILE A 275 7.56 5.32 -6.95
CA ILE A 275 7.86 5.56 -5.54
C ILE A 275 7.41 4.33 -4.77
N ALA A 276 8.38 3.55 -4.27
CA ALA A 276 8.12 2.29 -3.58
C ALA A 276 8.50 2.38 -2.11
N GLY A 277 7.65 1.85 -1.24
CA GLY A 277 7.94 1.65 0.17
C GLY A 277 8.50 0.26 0.44
N GLY A 278 9.53 0.19 1.29
CA GLY A 278 10.07 -1.06 1.80
C GLY A 278 10.34 -1.00 3.29
N THR A 279 10.11 -2.10 3.99
CA THR A 279 10.45 -2.28 5.41
C THR A 279 11.39 -3.47 5.55
N VAL A 280 12.34 -3.42 6.48
CA VAL A 280 13.27 -4.55 6.71
C VAL A 280 12.47 -5.83 6.92
N SER A 281 12.76 -6.87 6.14
CA SER A 281 12.02 -8.13 6.18
C SER A 281 12.21 -8.84 7.53
N SER A 282 11.10 -9.24 8.15
CA SER A 282 11.09 -10.11 9.32
C SER A 282 9.90 -11.07 9.24
N SER A 283 10.12 -12.32 9.64
CA SER A 283 9.08 -13.32 9.80
C SER A 283 8.12 -12.96 10.93
N ASP A 284 8.56 -12.17 11.92
CA ASP A 284 7.72 -11.62 12.98
C ASP A 284 7.11 -10.27 12.54
N PRO A 285 5.77 -10.20 12.32
CA PRO A 285 5.10 -8.96 11.97
C PRO A 285 5.23 -7.84 13.01
N ASN A 286 5.41 -8.17 14.29
CA ASN A 286 5.55 -7.17 15.36
C ASN A 286 6.92 -6.50 15.31
N LEU A 287 7.98 -7.27 15.05
CA LEU A 287 9.31 -6.72 14.82
C LEU A 287 9.33 -5.90 13.53
N ARG A 288 8.70 -6.40 12.46
CA ARG A 288 8.60 -5.68 11.19
C ARG A 288 7.86 -4.35 11.32
N GLY A 289 6.75 -4.33 12.05
CA GLY A 289 5.96 -3.14 12.35
C GLY A 289 6.70 -2.06 13.17
N LYS A 290 7.90 -2.36 13.69
CA LYS A 290 8.80 -1.44 14.40
C LYS A 290 10.15 -1.29 13.70
N GLY A 291 10.32 -1.95 12.55
CA GLY A 291 11.57 -2.03 11.81
C GLY A 291 11.87 -0.76 11.02
N ASP A 292 13.09 -0.71 10.50
CA ASP A 292 13.51 0.38 9.63
C ASP A 292 12.82 0.31 8.26
N SER A 293 12.36 1.47 7.79
CA SER A 293 11.68 1.61 6.51
C SER A 293 12.45 2.53 5.57
N ARG A 294 12.15 2.41 4.27
CA ARG A 294 12.84 3.14 3.20
C ARG A 294 11.87 3.45 2.06
N LEU A 295 12.05 4.62 1.46
CA LEU A 295 11.44 4.98 0.18
C LEU A 295 12.48 4.80 -0.93
N PHE A 296 12.05 4.24 -2.06
CA PHE A 296 12.84 4.08 -3.27
C PHE A 296 12.23 4.90 -4.39
N PHE A 297 13.08 5.61 -5.14
CA PHE A 297 12.70 6.43 -6.28
C PHE A 297 13.33 5.81 -7.52
N ILE A 298 12.50 5.29 -8.42
CA ILE A 298 12.94 4.46 -9.55
C ILE A 298 12.28 4.97 -10.83
N PRO A 299 13.02 5.53 -11.79
CA PRO A 299 12.47 5.84 -13.11
C PRO A 299 11.87 4.59 -13.75
N VAL A 300 10.72 4.72 -14.40
CA VAL A 300 10.11 3.60 -15.13
C VAL A 300 11.09 3.05 -16.16
N GLY A 301 11.20 1.72 -16.25
CA GLY A 301 12.13 1.04 -17.14
C GLY A 301 13.55 0.87 -16.59
N ASN A 302 13.92 1.53 -15.49
CA ASN A 302 15.20 1.27 -14.83
C ASN A 302 15.17 -0.02 -14.00
N ALA A 303 16.31 -0.70 -13.93
CA ALA A 303 16.50 -1.91 -13.12
C ALA A 303 16.91 -1.63 -11.66
N PHE A 304 17.16 -0.36 -11.30
CA PHE A 304 17.64 0.03 -9.97
C PHE A 304 17.15 1.45 -9.58
N PRO A 305 16.98 1.73 -8.27
CA PRO A 305 16.64 3.05 -7.79
C PRO A 305 17.76 4.07 -8.06
N ILE A 306 17.39 5.28 -8.45
CA ILE A 306 18.34 6.40 -8.56
C ILE A 306 18.61 7.05 -7.20
N MET A 307 17.67 6.87 -6.27
CA MET A 307 17.71 7.44 -4.92
C MET A 307 16.90 6.54 -3.98
N SER A 308 17.34 6.52 -2.72
CA SER A 308 16.55 5.96 -1.64
C SER A 308 16.67 6.82 -0.38
N LEU A 309 15.64 6.83 0.45
CA LEU A 309 15.58 7.64 1.66
C LEU A 309 15.21 6.74 2.84
N SER A 310 16.07 6.71 3.86
CA SER A 310 15.76 6.03 5.12
C SER A 310 14.71 6.81 5.89
N LEU A 311 13.69 6.11 6.39
CA LEU A 311 12.66 6.66 7.26
C LEU A 311 12.92 6.33 8.74
N GLY A 312 13.97 5.53 9.03
CA GLY A 312 14.19 4.97 10.36
C GLY A 312 13.05 4.04 10.75
N ARG A 313 12.79 3.91 12.06
CA ARG A 313 11.83 2.96 12.65
C ARG A 313 10.37 3.36 12.50
N THR A 314 9.94 3.67 11.27
CA THR A 314 8.55 3.98 10.96
C THR A 314 7.66 2.74 10.83
N GLY A 315 8.25 1.54 10.75
CA GLY A 315 7.54 0.26 10.67
C GLY A 315 7.06 -0.09 9.26
N ASP A 316 6.10 -1.01 9.14
CA ASP A 316 5.54 -1.41 7.84
C ASP A 316 5.01 -0.15 7.13
N LEU A 317 5.51 0.15 5.94
CA LEU A 317 4.81 1.03 5.00
C LEU A 317 3.59 0.28 4.45
N HIS A 318 2.48 0.96 4.20
CA HIS A 318 1.25 0.28 3.76
C HIS A 318 0.74 0.82 2.43
N ASP A 319 0.63 2.14 2.29
CA ASP A 319 0.10 2.79 1.10
C ASP A 319 0.86 4.09 0.79
N ILE A 320 0.89 4.48 -0.49
CA ILE A 320 1.48 5.73 -0.97
C ILE A 320 0.53 6.32 -2.01
N VAL A 321 0.09 7.56 -1.80
CA VAL A 321 -0.81 8.27 -2.72
C VAL A 321 -0.14 9.55 -3.22
N ALA A 322 -0.02 9.65 -4.53
CA ALA A 322 0.43 10.87 -5.20
C ALA A 322 -0.54 12.03 -4.90
N LEU A 323 0.01 13.21 -4.63
CA LEU A 323 -0.79 14.43 -4.54
C LEU A 323 -0.80 15.14 -5.90
N LYS A 324 -1.98 15.56 -6.34
CA LYS A 324 -2.15 16.36 -7.55
C LYS A 324 -1.76 17.82 -7.32
#